data_AF-A0A8D4VMK5-F1
#
_entry.id   AF-A0A8D4VMK5-F1
#
_cell.length_a   1.000
_cell.length_b   1.000
_cell.length_c   1.000
_cell.angle_alpha   90.00
_cell.angle_beta   90.00
_cell.angle_gamma   90.00
#
_symmetry.space_group_name_H-M   'P 1'
#
loop_
_entity.id
_entity.type
_entity.pdbx_description
1 polymer ?
#
loop_
_entity_poly.entity_id
_entity_poly.type
_entity_poly.pdbx_seq_one_letter_code
_entity_poly.pdbx_strand_id
1 'polypeptide(L)' 'MFSACHTQWRRTVAAGPSGAVVTFDGLDYPGVATVIRAHGHRGVKAAAVFNSVQIMEEAALEVLNKS' A
#
# COMPACT_ATOMS: atom_id res chain seq x y z
N MET A 1 5.27 -9.92 -4.55
CA MET A 1 4.33 -8.98 -5.20
C MET A 1 3.98 -7.81 -4.28
N PHE A 2 3.35 -8.06 -3.14
CA PHE A 2 2.98 -7.02 -2.18
C PHE A 2 4.18 -6.19 -1.68
N SER A 3 5.31 -6.83 -1.36
CA SER A 3 6.54 -6.13 -0.93
C SER A 3 7.08 -5.13 -1.98
N ALA A 4 6.81 -5.36 -3.27
CA ALA A 4 7.21 -4.43 -4.33
C ALA A 4 6.33 -3.15 -4.36
N CYS A 5 5.21 -3.14 -3.62
CA CYS A 5 4.37 -1.96 -3.43
C CYS A 5 4.86 -1.08 -2.26
N HIS A 6 5.99 -1.39 -1.62
CA HIS A 6 6.50 -0.64 -0.46
C HIS A 6 6.65 0.88 -0.73
N THR A 7 7.05 1.26 -1.96
CA THR A 7 7.19 2.67 -2.33
C THR A 7 5.86 3.37 -2.61
N GLN A 8 4.75 2.63 -2.65
CA GLN A 8 3.43 3.14 -3.01
C GLN A 8 2.61 3.54 -1.77
N TRP A 9 3.13 3.38 -0.55
CA TRP A 9 2.44 3.82 0.65
C TRP A 9 2.35 5.35 0.72
N ARG A 10 1.12 5.85 0.74
CA ARG A 10 0.78 7.23 1.10
C ARG A 10 0.91 7.36 2.62
N ARG A 11 1.66 8.37 3.03
CA ARG A 11 2.02 8.63 4.41
C ARG A 11 1.75 10.08 4.73
N THR A 12 1.09 10.32 5.86
CA THR A 12 0.94 11.64 6.44
C THR A 12 1.90 11.79 7.61
N VAL A 13 2.69 12.87 7.60
CA VAL A 13 3.60 13.20 8.69
C VAL A 13 3.04 14.41 9.42
N ALA A 14 2.67 14.22 10.69
CA ALA A 14 2.17 15.29 11.55
C ALA A 14 3.20 15.62 12.63
N ALA A 15 3.35 16.90 12.96
CA ALA A 15 4.14 17.32 14.11
C ALA A 15 3.33 17.08 15.40
N GLY A 16 3.88 16.31 16.32
CA GLY A 16 3.29 16.04 17.63
C GLY A 16 4.16 16.58 18.78
N PRO A 17 3.61 16.67 20.00
CA PRO A 17 4.34 17.17 21.18
C PRO A 17 5.60 16.37 21.52
N SER A 18 5.65 15.09 21.13
CA SER A 18 6.77 14.15 21.37
C SER A 18 7.63 13.88 20.12
N GLY A 19 7.37 14.56 19.00
CA GLY A 19 8.07 14.34 17.72
C GLY A 19 7.13 14.17 16.54
N ALA A 20 7.68 13.86 15.37
CA ALA A 20 6.89 13.61 14.17
C ALA A 20 6.17 12.25 14.27
N VAL A 21 4.85 12.25 14.09
CA VAL A 21 4.02 11.05 13.96
C VAL A 21 3.82 10.75 12.49
N VAL A 22 4.07 9.50 12.09
CA VAL A 22 3.85 9.02 10.72
C VAL A 22 2.63 8.12 10.71
N THR A 23 1.60 8.50 9.95
CA THR A 23 0.41 7.69 9.72
C THR A 23 0.43 7.15 8.30
N PHE A 24 0.07 5.88 8.13
CA PHE A 24 -0.09 5.27 6.82
C PHE A 24 -1.56 5.39 6.39
N ASP A 25 -1.80 6.03 5.25
CA ASP A 25 -3.16 6.32 4.75
C ASP A 25 -3.67 5.26 3.76
N GLY A 26 -2.78 4.36 3.33
CA GLY A 26 -3.03 3.35 2.30
C GLY A 26 -2.03 3.41 1.16
N LEU A 27 -2.23 2.57 0.17
CA LEU A 27 -1.45 2.47 -1.06
C LEU A 27 -1.97 3.45 -2.11
N ASP A 28 -1.06 3.93 -2.96
CA ASP A 28 -1.35 4.59 -4.21
C ASP A 28 -1.74 3.54 -5.26
N TYR A 29 -3.03 3.40 -5.52
CA TYR A 29 -3.58 2.38 -6.42
C TYR A 29 -3.08 2.48 -7.88
N PRO A 30 -2.91 3.68 -8.47
CA PRO A 30 -2.18 3.84 -9.73
C PRO A 30 -0.76 3.25 -9.71
N GLY A 31 0.02 3.53 -8.66
CA GLY A 31 1.35 2.96 -8.45
C GLY A 31 1.32 1.44 -8.31
N VAL A 32 0.38 0.89 -7.54
CA VAL A 32 0.16 -0.56 -7.39
C VAL A 32 -0.17 -1.21 -8.73
N ALA A 33 -1.07 -0.62 -9.52
CA ALA A 33 -1.40 -1.11 -10.86
C ALA A 33 -0.18 -1.13 -11.80
N THR A 34 0.71 -0.14 -11.65
CA THR A 34 1.99 -0.09 -12.39
C THR A 34 2.91 -1.23 -11.99
N VAL A 35 3.08 -1.49 -10.69
CA VAL A 35 3.87 -2.62 -10.17
C VAL A 35 3.30 -3.96 -10.65
N ILE A 36 1.96 -4.11 -10.67
CA ILE A 36 1.25 -5.30 -11.19
C ILE A 36 1.55 -5.55 -12.66
N ARG A 37 1.51 -4.51 -13.48
CA ARG A 37 1.87 -4.61 -14.90
C ARG A 37 3.36 -4.91 -15.09
N ALA A 38 4.23 -4.30 -14.28
CA ALA A 38 5.68 -4.53 -14.34
C ALA A 38 6.07 -5.98 -14.02
N HIS A 39 5.29 -6.67 -13.19
CA HIS A 39 5.44 -8.12 -12.91
C HIS A 39 4.77 -9.03 -13.96
N GLY A 40 4.31 -8.47 -15.08
CA GLY A 40 3.75 -9.23 -16.20
C GLY A 40 2.30 -9.67 -16.01
N HIS A 41 1.60 -9.21 -14.98
CA HIS A 41 0.17 -9.51 -14.81
C HIS A 41 -0.68 -8.56 -15.66
N ARG A 42 -1.68 -9.11 -16.37
CA ARG A 42 -2.60 -8.36 -17.23
C ARG A 42 -4.02 -8.93 -17.14
N GLY A 43 -5.01 -8.14 -17.57
CA GLY A 43 -6.41 -8.53 -17.64
C GLY A 43 -6.94 -9.08 -16.31
N VAL A 44 -7.65 -10.21 -16.37
CA VAL A 44 -8.25 -10.87 -15.20
C VAL A 44 -7.21 -11.20 -14.12
N LYS A 45 -5.99 -11.62 -14.50
CA LYS A 45 -4.93 -11.92 -13.54
C LYS A 45 -4.45 -10.68 -12.80
N ALA A 46 -4.34 -9.54 -13.50
CA ALA A 46 -4.00 -8.28 -12.85
C ALA A 46 -5.10 -7.84 -11.86
N ALA A 47 -6.38 -7.99 -12.23
CA ALA A 47 -7.50 -7.67 -11.34
C ALA A 47 -7.51 -8.55 -10.09
N ALA A 48 -7.27 -9.86 -10.23
CA ALA A 48 -7.19 -10.78 -9.10
C ALA A 48 -6.05 -10.42 -8.14
N VAL A 49 -4.85 -10.14 -8.68
CA VAL A 49 -3.70 -9.72 -7.87
C VAL A 49 -3.95 -8.37 -7.20
N PHE A 50 -4.60 -7.43 -7.90
CA PHE A 50 -4.96 -6.13 -7.34
C PHE A 50 -5.89 -6.29 -6.13
N ASN A 51 -6.94 -7.12 -6.26
CA ASN A 51 -7.84 -7.42 -5.14
C ASN A 51 -7.09 -8.06 -3.95
N SER A 52 -6.18 -8.99 -4.20
CA SER A 52 -5.35 -9.56 -3.13
C SER A 52 -4.48 -8.51 -2.43
N VAL A 53 -3.96 -7.51 -3.16
CA VAL A 53 -3.19 -6.41 -2.57
C VAL A 53 -4.07 -5.55 -1.66
N GLN A 54 -5.33 -5.29 -2.02
CA GLN A 54 -6.26 -4.51 -1.19
C GLN A 54 -6.58 -5.23 0.14
N ILE A 55 -6.78 -6.54 0.11
CA ILE A 55 -6.98 -7.34 1.34
C ILE A 55 -5.74 -7.27 2.24
N MET A 56 -4.54 -7.35 1.65
CA MET A 56 -3.30 -7.23 2.41
C MET A 56 -3.05 -5.81 2.95
N GLU A 57 -3.47 -4.78 2.22
CA GLU A 57 -3.42 -3.38 2.65
C GLU A 57 -4.25 -3.18 3.92
N GLU A 58 -5.49 -3.68 3.95
CA GLU A 58 -6.38 -3.57 5.11
C GLU A 58 -5.72 -4.14 6.38
N ALA A 59 -5.22 -5.37 6.29
CA ALA A 59 -4.51 -6.01 7.41
C ALA A 59 -3.21 -5.27 7.79
N ALA A 60 -2.49 -4.73 6.80
CA ALA A 60 -1.26 -3.98 7.05
C ALA A 60 -1.52 -2.64 7.74
N LEU A 61 -2.58 -1.91 7.36
CA LEU A 61 -2.98 -0.65 8.00
C LEU A 61 -3.30 -0.84 9.48
N GLU A 62 -3.97 -1.94 9.83
CA GLU A 62 -4.24 -2.28 11.22
C GLU A 62 -2.95 -2.42 12.05
N VAL A 63 -1.90 -3.00 11.49
CA VAL A 63 -0.61 -3.17 12.19
C VAL A 63 0.20 -1.88 12.19
N LEU A 64 0.29 -1.19 11.04
CA LEU A 64 1.14 -0.01 10.87
C LEU A 64 0.66 1.18 11.71
N ASN A 65 -0.65 1.35 11.87
CA ASN A 65 -1.24 2.49 12.58
C ASN A 65 -1.60 2.20 14.05
N LYS A 66 -1.34 0.99 14.57
CA LYS A 66 -1.49 0.65 16.00
C LYS A 66 -0.29 1.09 16.86
N SER A 67 0.64 1.86 16.29
CA SER A 67 1.90 2.28 16.92
C SER A 67 1.72 3.47 17.86
#